data_AF-A0A149PXP4-F1
#
_entry.id   AF-A0A149PXP4-F1
#
_cell.length_a   1.000
_cell.length_b   1.000
_cell.length_c   1.000
_cell.angle_alpha   90.00
_cell.angle_beta   90.00
_cell.angle_gamma   90.00
#
_symmetry.space_group_name_H-M   'P 1'
#
loop_
_entity.id
_entity.type
_entity.pdbx_description
1 polymer ?
#
loop_
_entity_poly.entity_id
_entity_poly.type
_entity_poly.pdbx_seq_one_letter_code
_entity_poly.pdbx_strand_id
1 'polypeptide(L)'
;MNVVLLRVGVDSGSGGIQGPLFDDDSFELIPIPDGSGVGLRTYGNTLGIKGLPYSAYFPTSRWNTVENLAMHVDPEFESFTYGDPTPPKAGLRRLQKGDLLVFYAGLSGWDHERAPALYIVGYFVVEWAGLAIDLPENEMRRRCGGNFHVMHDELFKKQKDRLVLVQGGPGSRLLKKAVCISAMSTNIAGQPIKVLSQEARGIFGDFNGKISIQRSPPRWVLATHTEKAKAYLEAQP
;
A
#
# COMPACT_ATOMS: atom_id res chain seq x y z
N MET A 1 19.45 -0.15 9.13
CA MET A 1 18.12 -0.58 8.64
C MET A 1 17.69 0.30 7.49
N ASN A 2 16.73 -0.13 6.69
CA ASN A 2 16.04 0.66 5.67
C ASN A 2 14.59 0.92 6.09
N VAL A 3 14.07 2.08 5.67
CA VAL A 3 12.63 2.40 5.73
C VAL A 3 12.21 2.84 4.33
N VAL A 4 11.17 2.22 3.79
CA VAL A 4 10.71 2.48 2.42
C VAL A 4 9.23 2.75 2.41
N LEU A 5 8.82 3.89 1.88
CA LEU A 5 7.41 4.23 1.70
C LEU A 5 6.93 3.80 0.31
N LEU A 6 5.74 3.22 0.25
CA LEU A 6 5.13 2.70 -0.96
C LEU A 6 3.64 3.00 -1.01
N ARG A 7 3.17 3.52 -2.15
CA ARG A 7 1.76 3.83 -2.36
C ARG A 7 0.96 2.56 -2.69
N VAL A 8 -0.18 2.39 -2.03
CA VAL A 8 -1.09 1.25 -2.20
C VAL A 8 -2.56 1.71 -2.18
N GLY A 9 -3.46 0.79 -2.52
CA GLY A 9 -4.90 1.01 -2.54
C GLY A 9 -5.37 1.83 -3.74
N VAL A 10 -6.69 1.93 -3.88
CA VAL A 10 -7.33 2.73 -4.94
C VAL A 10 -6.92 4.19 -4.88
N ASP A 11 -6.86 4.80 -6.04
CA ASP A 11 -6.75 6.23 -6.22
C ASP A 11 -7.49 6.71 -7.46
N SER A 12 -7.38 8.01 -7.78
CA SER A 12 -8.03 8.60 -8.95
C SER A 12 -7.56 7.99 -10.27
N GLY A 13 -6.34 7.44 -10.34
CA GLY A 13 -5.82 6.73 -11.51
C GLY A 13 -6.09 5.23 -11.49
N SER A 14 -6.25 4.62 -10.32
CA SER A 14 -6.50 3.19 -10.14
C SER A 14 -7.77 2.97 -9.30
N GLY A 15 -8.90 2.71 -9.96
CA GLY A 15 -10.21 2.57 -9.31
C GLY A 15 -11.07 3.84 -9.36
N GLY A 16 -10.46 5.02 -9.51
CA GLY A 16 -11.18 6.28 -9.77
C GLY A 16 -11.87 6.88 -8.54
N ILE A 17 -11.40 6.55 -7.34
CA ILE A 17 -11.87 7.12 -6.06
C ILE A 17 -10.67 7.40 -5.13
N GLN A 18 -10.90 7.92 -3.93
CA GLN A 18 -9.96 7.74 -2.82
C GLN A 18 -10.56 6.71 -1.86
N GLY A 19 -9.73 6.08 -1.02
CA GLY A 19 -10.25 5.29 0.08
C GLY A 19 -11.04 6.18 1.06
N PRO A 20 -12.09 5.65 1.70
CA PRO A 20 -12.86 6.38 2.69
C PRO A 20 -12.04 6.59 3.96
N LEU A 21 -12.02 7.84 4.44
CA LEU A 21 -11.56 8.23 5.77
C LEU A 21 -12.80 8.61 6.60
N PHE A 22 -12.94 7.99 7.76
CA PHE A 22 -14.03 8.26 8.70
C PHE A 22 -13.64 9.38 9.68
N ASP A 23 -14.63 9.97 10.33
CA ASP A 23 -14.48 11.12 11.23
C ASP A 23 -13.50 10.89 12.41
N ASP A 24 -13.34 9.64 12.83
CA ASP A 24 -12.44 9.20 13.90
C ASP A 24 -11.01 8.84 13.42
N ASP A 25 -10.69 9.17 12.16
CA ASP A 25 -9.48 8.82 11.42
C ASP A 25 -9.30 7.33 11.10
N SER A 26 -10.29 6.47 11.40
CA SER A 26 -10.32 5.12 10.84
C SER A 26 -10.57 5.17 9.33
N PHE A 27 -10.27 4.09 8.61
CA PHE A 27 -10.31 4.10 7.14
C PHE A 27 -10.60 2.70 6.57
N GLU A 28 -10.99 2.65 5.30
CA GLU A 28 -10.93 1.42 4.50
C GLU A 28 -9.72 1.46 3.56
N LEU A 29 -8.89 0.42 3.60
CA LEU A 29 -7.88 0.18 2.58
C LEU A 29 -8.50 -0.59 1.42
N ILE A 30 -9.14 0.13 0.50
CA ILE A 30 -9.76 -0.47 -0.68
C ILE A 30 -8.66 -0.86 -1.70
N PRO A 31 -8.52 -2.15 -2.08
CA PRO A 31 -7.51 -2.58 -3.05
C PRO A 31 -7.82 -2.10 -4.47
N ILE A 32 -6.78 -1.99 -5.31
CA ILE A 32 -6.96 -1.63 -6.73
C ILE A 32 -7.71 -2.73 -7.50
N PRO A 33 -8.35 -2.40 -8.65
CA PRO A 33 -8.95 -3.42 -9.49
C PRO A 33 -7.93 -4.46 -9.98
N ASP A 34 -8.31 -5.73 -9.98
CA ASP A 34 -7.50 -6.78 -10.59
C ASP A 34 -7.57 -6.71 -12.11
N GLY A 35 -6.47 -6.30 -12.74
CA GLY A 35 -6.32 -6.29 -14.19
C GLY A 35 -6.03 -7.66 -14.81
N SER A 36 -5.77 -8.69 -14.01
CA SER A 36 -5.44 -10.04 -14.49
C SER A 36 -6.65 -10.98 -14.59
N GLY A 37 -7.75 -10.66 -13.93
CA GLY A 37 -9.01 -11.40 -14.00
C GLY A 37 -9.01 -12.74 -13.25
N VAL A 38 -8.06 -12.94 -12.33
CA VAL A 38 -7.95 -14.19 -11.54
C VAL A 38 -8.48 -14.02 -10.12
N GLY A 39 -8.65 -12.78 -9.65
CA GLY A 39 -9.12 -12.50 -8.29
C GLY A 39 -10.55 -13.01 -8.06
N LEU A 40 -10.73 -13.76 -6.96
CA LEU A 40 -12.04 -14.28 -6.54
C LEU A 40 -12.82 -13.32 -5.62
N ARG A 41 -12.09 -12.43 -4.94
CA ARG A 41 -12.66 -11.37 -4.11
C ARG A 41 -13.05 -10.20 -5.00
N THR A 42 -14.31 -9.81 -4.94
CA THR A 42 -14.85 -8.65 -5.66
C THR A 42 -15.18 -7.53 -4.70
N TYR A 43 -15.38 -6.33 -5.22
CA TYR A 43 -15.84 -5.21 -4.39
C TYR A 43 -17.23 -5.47 -3.76
N GLY A 44 -18.08 -6.28 -4.39
CA GLY A 44 -19.41 -6.61 -3.89
C GLY A 44 -19.44 -7.67 -2.78
N ASN A 45 -18.50 -8.62 -2.80
CA ASN A 45 -18.48 -9.73 -1.84
C ASN A 45 -17.50 -9.56 -0.68
N THR A 46 -16.71 -8.48 -0.67
CA THR A 46 -15.77 -8.18 0.40
C THR A 46 -16.29 -7.04 1.25
N LEU A 47 -16.46 -7.31 2.54
CA LEU A 47 -16.91 -6.34 3.53
C LEU A 47 -15.73 -5.57 4.12
N GLY A 48 -15.92 -4.27 4.31
CA GLY A 48 -15.02 -3.38 5.06
C GLY A 48 -15.27 -3.38 6.57
N ILE A 49 -14.52 -2.55 7.29
CA ILE A 49 -14.61 -2.41 8.76
C ILE A 49 -15.98 -1.92 9.24
N LYS A 50 -16.76 -1.21 8.41
CA LYS A 50 -18.14 -0.80 8.72
C LYS A 50 -19.19 -1.86 8.35
N GLY A 51 -18.77 -3.06 7.92
CA GLY A 51 -19.68 -4.13 7.49
C GLY A 51 -20.37 -3.87 6.15
N LEU A 52 -19.94 -2.85 5.41
CA LEU A 52 -20.43 -2.54 4.07
C LEU A 52 -19.57 -3.24 3.02
N PRO A 53 -20.15 -3.71 1.91
CA PRO A 53 -19.34 -4.17 0.78
C PRO A 53 -18.51 -3.02 0.24
N TYR A 54 -17.30 -3.30 -0.24
CA TYR A 54 -16.43 -2.24 -0.76
C TYR A 54 -17.04 -1.47 -1.94
N SER A 55 -17.93 -2.10 -2.72
CA SER A 55 -18.68 -1.44 -3.79
C SER A 55 -19.49 -0.24 -3.29
N ALA A 56 -19.96 -0.26 -2.04
CA ALA A 56 -20.74 0.84 -1.45
C ALA A 56 -19.95 2.14 -1.27
N TYR A 57 -18.61 2.06 -1.23
CA TYR A 57 -17.74 3.24 -1.13
C TYR A 57 -17.47 3.92 -2.49
N PHE A 58 -17.91 3.33 -3.59
CA PHE A 58 -17.88 3.98 -4.90
C PHE A 58 -19.11 4.88 -5.09
N PRO A 59 -19.07 5.87 -6.00
CA PRO A 59 -20.26 6.59 -6.41
C PRO A 59 -21.37 5.63 -6.81
N THR A 60 -22.61 5.90 -6.38
CA THR A 60 -23.79 5.04 -6.61
C THR A 60 -23.99 4.69 -8.08
N SER A 61 -23.72 5.63 -8.98
CA SER A 61 -23.77 5.43 -10.43
C SER A 61 -22.82 4.35 -10.96
N ARG A 62 -21.83 3.94 -10.17
CA ARG A 62 -20.82 2.93 -10.54
C ARG A 62 -21.06 1.57 -9.88
N TRP A 63 -22.00 1.44 -8.94
CA TRP A 63 -22.18 0.22 -8.15
C TRP A 63 -22.33 -1.05 -9.01
N ASN A 64 -23.26 -1.03 -9.98
CA ASN A 64 -23.48 -2.14 -10.90
C ASN A 64 -22.22 -2.52 -11.71
N THR A 65 -21.33 -1.56 -11.99
CA THR A 65 -20.09 -1.80 -12.71
C THR A 65 -19.00 -2.40 -11.82
N VAL A 66 -18.92 -1.98 -10.55
CA VAL A 66 -17.81 -2.35 -9.66
C VAL A 66 -18.10 -3.58 -8.81
N GLU A 67 -19.36 -3.92 -8.53
CA GLU A 67 -19.73 -5.00 -7.61
C GLU A 67 -19.09 -6.35 -7.97
N ASN A 68 -19.08 -6.68 -9.26
CA ASN A 68 -18.49 -7.93 -9.78
C ASN A 68 -17.02 -7.80 -10.17
N LEU A 69 -16.42 -6.62 -10.03
CA LEU A 69 -15.04 -6.40 -10.39
C LEU A 69 -14.12 -7.00 -9.32
N ALA A 70 -13.22 -7.88 -9.76
CA ALA A 70 -12.22 -8.50 -8.92
C ALA A 70 -11.20 -7.48 -8.38
N MET A 71 -10.66 -7.77 -7.21
CA MET A 71 -9.70 -6.91 -6.51
C MET A 71 -8.32 -7.54 -6.46
N HIS A 72 -7.30 -6.70 -6.61
CA HIS A 72 -5.91 -7.05 -6.41
C HIS A 72 -5.52 -6.75 -4.96
N VAL A 73 -5.73 -7.71 -4.06
CA VAL A 73 -5.44 -7.57 -2.62
C VAL A 73 -3.93 -7.70 -2.38
N ASP A 74 -3.21 -6.61 -2.61
CA ASP A 74 -1.77 -6.52 -2.39
C ASP A 74 -1.38 -5.07 -1.99
N PRO A 75 -0.88 -4.82 -0.76
CA PRO A 75 -0.57 -5.78 0.30
C PRO A 75 -1.82 -6.43 0.89
N GLU A 76 -1.62 -7.63 1.44
CA GLU A 76 -2.57 -8.25 2.35
C GLU A 76 -2.01 -8.23 3.78
N PHE A 77 -2.88 -7.98 4.77
CA PHE A 77 -2.49 -7.79 6.17
C PHE A 77 -2.91 -8.96 7.08
N GLU A 78 -3.34 -10.09 6.50
CA GLU A 78 -3.66 -11.31 7.27
C GLU A 78 -2.39 -12.13 7.52
N SER A 79 -1.59 -12.35 6.47
CA SER A 79 -0.26 -12.96 6.55
C SER A 79 0.90 -11.97 6.32
N PHE A 80 0.58 -10.68 6.16
CA PHE A 80 1.54 -9.59 5.97
C PHE A 80 2.48 -9.80 4.79
N THR A 81 1.92 -9.98 3.59
CA THR A 81 2.70 -10.19 2.37
C THR A 81 2.42 -9.11 1.34
N TYR A 82 3.48 -8.75 0.61
CA TYR A 82 3.42 -7.82 -0.50
C TYR A 82 4.18 -8.37 -1.70
N GLY A 83 3.63 -8.22 -2.89
CA GLY A 83 4.20 -8.70 -4.14
C GLY A 83 4.15 -7.66 -5.25
N ASP A 84 5.21 -7.58 -6.06
CA ASP A 84 5.19 -6.76 -7.26
C ASP A 84 6.18 -7.27 -8.33
N PRO A 85 5.71 -7.62 -9.55
CA PRO A 85 6.55 -8.09 -10.65
C PRO A 85 7.07 -6.96 -11.57
N THR A 86 6.90 -5.69 -11.19
CA THR A 86 7.22 -4.54 -12.03
C THR A 86 8.61 -3.95 -11.75
N PRO A 87 9.32 -3.46 -12.79
CA PRO A 87 10.68 -2.90 -12.61
C PRO A 87 10.80 -1.79 -11.55
N PRO A 88 9.82 -0.87 -11.39
CA PRO A 88 9.92 0.18 -10.36
C PRO A 88 10.00 -0.35 -8.92
N LYS A 89 9.51 -1.57 -8.65
CA LYS A 89 9.53 -2.19 -7.32
C LYS A 89 10.60 -3.26 -7.15
N ALA A 90 11.35 -3.56 -8.21
CA ALA A 90 12.44 -4.54 -8.20
C ALA A 90 13.44 -4.33 -7.04
N GLY A 91 13.65 -3.07 -6.62
CA GLY A 91 14.56 -2.73 -5.53
C GLY A 91 14.10 -3.18 -4.13
N LEU A 92 12.82 -3.52 -3.93
CA LEU A 92 12.30 -3.97 -2.63
C LEU A 92 12.91 -5.31 -2.20
N ARG A 93 13.43 -6.12 -3.14
CA ARG A 93 14.16 -7.37 -2.84
C ARG A 93 15.42 -7.17 -1.97
N ARG A 94 15.90 -5.93 -1.84
CA ARG A 94 17.08 -5.60 -1.03
C ARG A 94 16.74 -5.39 0.44
N LEU A 95 15.46 -5.28 0.80
CA LEU A 95 15.04 -5.18 2.19
C LEU A 95 15.55 -6.39 2.97
N GLN A 96 16.05 -6.15 4.16
CA GLN A 96 16.56 -7.16 5.06
C GLN A 96 15.63 -7.33 6.26
N LYS A 97 15.78 -8.43 6.99
CA LYS A 97 15.04 -8.66 8.23
C LYS A 97 15.22 -7.46 9.19
N GLY A 98 14.11 -6.93 9.69
CA GLY A 98 14.05 -5.77 10.57
C GLY A 98 13.94 -4.42 9.86
N ASP A 99 14.04 -4.36 8.53
CA ASP A 99 13.71 -3.16 7.76
C ASP A 99 12.19 -2.90 7.78
N LEU A 100 11.77 -1.69 7.38
CA LEU A 100 10.36 -1.31 7.32
C LEU A 100 9.90 -1.06 5.88
N LEU A 101 8.83 -1.74 5.46
CA LEU A 101 8.06 -1.40 4.27
C LEU A 101 6.77 -0.71 4.71
N VAL A 102 6.68 0.60 4.49
CA VAL A 102 5.60 1.47 4.95
C VAL A 102 4.63 1.72 3.81
N PHE A 103 3.35 1.47 4.05
CA PHE A 103 2.28 1.63 3.09
C PHE A 103 1.52 2.93 3.33
N TYR A 104 1.31 3.70 2.26
CA TYR A 104 0.46 4.88 2.28
C TYR A 104 -0.59 4.85 1.17
N ALA A 105 -1.76 5.41 1.43
CA ALA A 105 -2.89 5.39 0.51
C ALA A 105 -3.47 6.80 0.30
N GLY A 106 -4.19 6.98 -0.81
CA GLY A 106 -4.99 8.19 -1.03
C GLY A 106 -6.34 8.04 -0.34
N LEU A 107 -6.62 8.90 0.65
CA LEU A 107 -7.88 8.88 1.40
C LEU A 107 -8.59 10.23 1.33
N SER A 108 -9.92 10.22 1.43
CA SER A 108 -10.78 11.41 1.55
C SER A 108 -11.93 11.15 2.51
N GLY A 109 -12.48 12.21 3.09
CA GLY A 109 -13.60 12.11 4.02
C GLY A 109 -14.80 11.40 3.40
N TRP A 110 -15.38 10.45 4.14
CA TRP A 110 -16.53 9.66 3.70
C TRP A 110 -17.83 10.15 4.34
N ASP A 111 -17.83 10.26 5.67
CA ASP A 111 -18.95 10.71 6.51
C ASP A 111 -18.78 12.16 6.99
N HIS A 112 -17.67 12.80 6.63
CA HIS A 112 -17.34 14.17 6.99
C HIS A 112 -16.56 14.85 5.84
N GLU A 113 -16.53 16.18 5.86
CA GLU A 113 -15.78 16.92 4.85
C GLU A 113 -14.27 16.86 5.13
N ARG A 114 -13.53 16.19 4.25
CA ARG A 114 -12.07 16.18 4.27
C ARG A 114 -11.52 16.06 2.86
N ALA A 115 -10.71 17.03 2.46
CA ALA A 115 -10.05 17.04 1.17
C ALA A 115 -9.13 15.80 0.99
N PRO A 116 -9.04 15.24 -0.24
CA PRO A 116 -8.13 14.15 -0.55
C PRO A 116 -6.68 14.43 -0.14
N ALA A 117 -6.07 13.52 0.61
CA ALA A 117 -4.65 13.57 1.00
C ALA A 117 -4.02 12.17 0.98
N LEU A 118 -2.73 12.07 1.30
CA LEU A 118 -2.01 10.79 1.42
C LEU A 118 -1.71 10.50 2.88
N TYR A 119 -2.04 9.29 3.29
CA TYR A 119 -1.95 8.85 4.68
C TYR A 119 -1.17 7.55 4.78
N ILE A 120 -0.33 7.39 5.80
CA ILE A 120 0.20 6.08 6.18
C ILE A 120 -0.97 5.26 6.72
N VAL A 121 -1.07 4.03 6.22
CA VAL A 121 -2.15 3.08 6.56
C VAL A 121 -1.63 1.83 7.26
N GLY A 122 -0.36 1.50 7.11
CA GLY A 122 0.22 0.30 7.69
C GLY A 122 1.68 0.15 7.31
N TYR A 123 2.33 -0.87 7.86
CA TYR A 123 3.69 -1.22 7.51
C TYR A 123 3.98 -2.68 7.83
N PHE A 124 4.99 -3.23 7.14
CA PHE A 124 5.60 -4.49 7.51
C PHE A 124 6.93 -4.24 8.20
N VAL A 125 7.16 -4.95 9.31
CA VAL A 125 8.51 -5.20 9.79
C VAL A 125 9.01 -6.40 9.01
N VAL A 126 9.94 -6.18 8.09
CA VAL A 126 10.37 -7.19 7.12
C VAL A 126 10.94 -8.40 7.86
N GLU A 127 10.42 -9.59 7.57
CA GLU A 127 10.98 -10.87 7.99
C GLU A 127 11.83 -11.45 6.86
N TRP A 128 11.37 -11.32 5.62
CA TRP A 128 12.08 -11.74 4.42
C TRP A 128 11.69 -10.89 3.21
N ALA A 129 12.63 -10.64 2.29
CA ALA A 129 12.34 -10.09 0.98
C ALA A 129 13.28 -10.70 -0.06
N GLY A 130 12.78 -10.90 -1.27
CA GLY A 130 13.54 -11.54 -2.34
C GLY A 130 12.74 -11.65 -3.63
N LEU A 131 13.32 -12.25 -4.65
CA LEU A 131 12.53 -12.77 -5.77
C LEU A 131 11.82 -14.06 -5.34
N ALA A 132 10.67 -14.33 -5.93
CA ALA A 132 9.94 -15.58 -5.66
C ALA A 132 10.78 -16.84 -5.96
N ILE A 133 11.73 -16.74 -6.90
CA ILE A 133 12.66 -17.82 -7.27
C ILE A 133 13.89 -17.94 -6.35
N ASP A 134 14.09 -17.02 -5.40
CA ASP A 134 15.23 -17.07 -4.48
C ASP A 134 15.04 -18.16 -3.39
N LEU A 135 13.83 -18.75 -3.28
CA LEU A 135 13.51 -19.86 -2.38
C LEU A 135 12.92 -21.05 -3.16
N PRO A 136 13.06 -22.29 -2.65
CA PRO A 136 12.27 -23.43 -3.13
C PRO A 136 10.77 -23.10 -3.07
N GLU A 137 10.01 -23.50 -4.11
CA GLU A 137 8.60 -23.11 -4.25
C GLU A 137 7.74 -23.51 -3.03
N ASN A 138 7.99 -24.67 -2.45
CA ASN A 138 7.30 -25.12 -1.24
C ASN A 138 7.58 -24.24 -0.01
N GLU A 139 8.80 -23.70 0.13
CA GLU A 139 9.14 -22.76 1.19
C GLU A 139 8.53 -21.38 0.89
N MET A 140 8.65 -20.90 -0.35
CA MET A 140 8.06 -19.63 -0.78
C MET A 140 6.54 -19.61 -0.57
N ARG A 141 5.82 -20.66 -0.96
CA ARG A 141 4.36 -20.76 -0.74
C ARG A 141 3.99 -20.85 0.75
N ARG A 142 4.85 -21.45 1.57
CA ARG A 142 4.63 -21.45 3.04
C ARG A 142 4.75 -20.05 3.62
N ARG A 143 5.68 -19.24 3.13
CA ARG A 143 5.93 -17.88 3.61
C ARG A 143 4.95 -16.85 3.04
N CYS A 144 4.63 -16.98 1.76
CA CYS A 144 3.95 -15.96 0.96
C CYS A 144 2.70 -16.48 0.24
N GLY A 145 2.15 -17.63 0.64
CA GLY A 145 1.02 -18.27 -0.03
C GLY A 145 -0.27 -17.46 -0.05
N GLY A 146 -0.44 -16.53 0.90
CA GLY A 146 -1.55 -15.58 0.94
C GLY A 146 -1.41 -14.40 -0.02
N ASN A 147 -0.21 -14.17 -0.59
CA ASN A 147 0.02 -13.06 -1.50
C ASN A 147 -0.78 -13.25 -2.81
N PHE A 148 -1.37 -12.16 -3.32
CA PHE A 148 -2.17 -12.18 -4.54
C PHE A 148 -1.46 -12.83 -5.74
N HIS A 149 -0.16 -12.57 -5.90
CA HIS A 149 0.60 -13.12 -7.03
C HIS A 149 0.97 -14.59 -6.86
N VAL A 150 0.97 -15.10 -5.62
CA VAL A 150 1.38 -16.48 -5.29
C VAL A 150 0.18 -17.41 -5.22
N MET A 151 -0.95 -16.95 -4.68
CA MET A 151 -2.16 -17.77 -4.51
C MET A 151 -2.81 -18.18 -5.85
N HIS A 152 -2.51 -17.47 -6.94
CA HIS A 152 -3.05 -17.73 -8.27
C HIS A 152 -2.00 -18.42 -9.16
N ASP A 153 -2.02 -19.74 -9.26
CA ASP A 153 -0.95 -20.55 -9.88
C ASP A 153 -0.56 -20.10 -11.30
N GLU A 154 -1.54 -19.85 -12.17
CA GLU A 154 -1.26 -19.44 -13.55
C GLU A 154 -0.67 -18.03 -13.64
N LEU A 155 -1.04 -17.13 -12.71
CA LEU A 155 -0.43 -15.81 -12.61
C LEU A 155 1.01 -15.93 -12.06
N PHE A 156 1.18 -16.74 -11.02
CA PHE A 156 2.46 -17.01 -10.39
C PHE A 156 3.49 -17.52 -11.40
N LYS A 157 3.15 -18.58 -12.16
CA LYS A 157 4.02 -19.16 -13.19
C LYS A 157 4.50 -18.12 -14.20
N LYS A 158 3.64 -17.17 -14.60
CA LYS A 158 3.95 -16.11 -15.57
C LYS A 158 4.86 -15.01 -15.01
N GLN A 159 4.95 -14.88 -13.69
CA GLN A 159 5.57 -13.72 -13.04
C GLN A 159 6.74 -14.07 -12.14
N LYS A 160 6.88 -15.32 -11.68
CA LYS A 160 7.82 -15.76 -10.64
C LYS A 160 9.27 -15.28 -10.86
N ASP A 161 9.75 -15.21 -12.09
CA ASP A 161 11.14 -14.85 -12.41
C ASP A 161 11.43 -13.35 -12.20
N ARG A 162 10.40 -12.52 -12.05
CA ARG A 162 10.48 -11.08 -11.80
C ARG A 162 9.68 -10.62 -10.58
N LEU A 163 8.93 -11.51 -9.95
CA LEU A 163 8.07 -11.23 -8.81
C LEU A 163 8.94 -11.00 -7.58
N VAL A 164 9.00 -9.75 -7.13
CA VAL A 164 9.52 -9.45 -5.79
C VAL A 164 8.44 -9.75 -4.77
N LEU A 165 8.84 -10.42 -3.69
CA LEU A 165 8.00 -10.69 -2.53
C LEU A 165 8.64 -10.07 -1.29
N VAL A 166 7.80 -9.55 -0.41
CA VAL A 166 8.15 -9.08 0.93
C VAL A 166 7.20 -9.73 1.92
N GLN A 167 7.75 -10.46 2.88
CA GLN A 167 7.06 -11.05 4.01
C GLN A 167 7.31 -10.17 5.24
N GLY A 168 6.24 -9.72 5.88
CA GLY A 168 6.25 -9.08 7.18
C GLY A 168 6.27 -10.09 8.33
N GLY A 169 6.91 -9.72 9.43
CA GLY A 169 6.97 -10.48 10.68
C GLY A 169 6.02 -9.94 11.75
N PRO A 170 6.12 -10.42 13.01
CA PRO A 170 5.18 -10.11 14.10
C PRO A 170 5.02 -8.63 14.47
N GLY A 171 5.95 -7.76 14.06
CA GLY A 171 5.86 -6.31 14.29
C GLY A 171 5.04 -5.56 13.23
N SER A 172 4.59 -6.25 12.17
CA SER A 172 3.80 -5.68 11.07
C SER A 172 2.39 -5.28 11.52
N ARG A 173 1.85 -4.20 10.95
CA ARG A 173 0.55 -3.65 11.37
C ARG A 173 -0.19 -3.00 10.20
N LEU A 174 -1.50 -3.24 10.12
CA LEU A 174 -2.43 -2.26 9.57
C LEU A 174 -2.79 -1.31 10.72
N LEU A 175 -2.64 0.00 10.51
CA LEU A 175 -2.97 0.99 11.54
C LEU A 175 -4.49 1.06 11.72
N LYS A 176 -4.92 1.34 12.95
CA LYS A 176 -6.35 1.58 13.22
C LYS A 176 -6.79 2.96 12.73
N LYS A 177 -5.86 3.91 12.73
CA LYS A 177 -6.07 5.29 12.29
C LYS A 177 -5.05 5.66 11.22
N ALA A 178 -5.52 6.35 10.19
CA ALA A 178 -4.68 6.82 9.11
C ALA A 178 -3.87 8.06 9.56
N VAL A 179 -2.61 8.14 9.13
CA VAL A 179 -1.72 9.23 9.54
C VAL A 179 -1.37 10.11 8.34
N CYS A 180 -1.86 11.35 8.31
CA CYS A 180 -1.65 12.24 7.17
C CYS A 180 -0.17 12.62 7.03
N ILE A 181 0.41 12.39 5.85
CA ILE A 181 1.82 12.71 5.56
C ILE A 181 1.99 13.69 4.41
N SER A 182 0.91 14.11 3.75
CA SER A 182 1.00 15.01 2.60
C SER A 182 0.51 16.41 2.88
N ALA A 183 1.06 17.36 2.14
CA ALA A 183 0.50 18.69 1.92
C ALA A 183 0.32 18.94 0.41
N MET A 184 -0.51 19.92 0.08
CA MET A 184 -0.64 20.42 -1.29
C MET A 184 0.54 21.33 -1.63
N SER A 185 1.01 21.21 -2.87
CA SER A 185 2.02 22.08 -3.50
C SER A 185 1.65 22.24 -4.99
N THR A 186 2.43 23.02 -5.73
CA THR A 186 2.36 23.07 -7.19
C THR A 186 3.58 22.40 -7.83
N ASN A 187 3.41 21.80 -9.00
CA ASN A 187 4.53 21.36 -9.84
C ASN A 187 5.07 22.55 -10.67
N ILE A 188 6.10 22.29 -11.49
CA ILE A 188 6.73 23.33 -12.35
C ILE A 188 5.73 23.96 -13.33
N ALA A 189 4.68 23.22 -13.72
CA ALA A 189 3.60 23.70 -14.59
C ALA A 189 2.46 24.41 -13.82
N GLY A 190 2.63 24.68 -12.52
CA GLY A 190 1.62 25.33 -11.67
C GLY A 190 0.45 24.43 -11.28
N GLN A 191 0.47 23.14 -11.62
CA GLN A 191 -0.62 22.21 -11.32
C GLN A 191 -0.51 21.70 -9.88
N PRO A 192 -1.65 21.51 -9.19
CA PRO A 192 -1.67 21.00 -7.83
C PRO A 192 -1.12 19.57 -7.74
N ILE A 193 -0.20 19.34 -6.81
CA ILE A 193 0.40 18.03 -6.51
C ILE A 193 0.44 17.79 -5.01
N LYS A 194 0.46 16.51 -4.63
CA LYS A 194 0.68 16.09 -3.24
C LYS A 194 2.16 15.83 -3.02
N VAL A 195 2.72 16.50 -2.02
CA VAL A 195 4.12 16.35 -1.57
C VAL A 195 4.14 15.99 -0.09
N LEU A 196 5.27 15.48 0.39
CA LEU A 196 5.47 15.24 1.81
C LEU A 196 5.34 16.55 2.61
N SER A 197 4.53 16.55 3.67
CA SER A 197 4.34 17.71 4.54
C SER A 197 5.67 18.11 5.20
N GLN A 198 5.76 19.33 5.74
CA GLN A 198 6.99 19.76 6.43
C GLN A 198 7.28 18.90 7.67
N GLU A 199 6.24 18.53 8.41
CA GLU A 199 6.34 17.63 9.56
C GLU A 199 6.83 16.24 9.13
N ALA A 200 6.21 15.65 8.10
CA ALA A 200 6.61 14.35 7.58
C ALA A 200 8.03 14.38 6.99
N ARG A 201 8.47 15.50 6.38
CA ARG A 201 9.86 15.70 5.97
C ARG A 201 10.83 15.70 7.16
N GLY A 202 10.42 16.27 8.28
CA GLY A 202 11.20 16.20 9.52
C GLY A 202 11.36 14.76 10.05
N ILE A 203 10.49 13.82 9.66
CA ILE A 203 10.50 12.42 10.11
C ILE A 203 11.20 11.52 9.09
N PHE A 204 10.78 11.57 7.83
CA PHE A 204 11.20 10.65 6.77
C PHE A 204 12.30 11.22 5.85
N GLY A 205 12.69 12.48 6.07
CA GLY A 205 13.59 13.21 5.16
C GLY A 205 12.87 13.66 3.89
N ASP A 206 13.65 14.01 2.87
CA ASP A 206 13.16 14.61 1.62
C ASP A 206 13.24 13.67 0.40
N PHE A 207 13.66 12.42 0.63
CA PHE A 207 13.91 11.43 -0.41
C PHE A 207 14.90 11.90 -1.49
N ASN A 208 15.98 12.58 -1.09
CA ASN A 208 16.95 13.21 -2.00
C ASN A 208 16.27 14.24 -2.92
N GLY A 209 15.49 15.15 -2.34
CA GLY A 209 14.69 16.15 -3.04
C GLY A 209 13.43 15.63 -3.75
N LYS A 210 13.15 14.31 -3.77
CA LYS A 210 11.98 13.73 -4.44
C LYS A 210 10.75 13.69 -3.54
N ILE A 211 10.36 14.85 -3.01
CA ILE A 211 9.28 15.00 -2.03
C ILE A 211 7.87 14.72 -2.56
N SER A 212 7.67 14.65 -3.88
CA SER A 212 6.39 14.20 -4.44
C SER A 212 6.18 12.71 -4.18
N ILE A 213 5.08 12.40 -3.50
CA ILE A 213 4.66 11.03 -3.14
C ILE A 213 3.35 10.63 -3.84
N GLN A 214 2.93 11.41 -4.84
CA GLN A 214 1.69 11.18 -5.58
C GLN A 214 1.75 9.95 -6.49
N ARG A 215 2.92 9.51 -6.94
CA ARG A 215 3.06 8.27 -7.72
C ARG A 215 3.44 7.11 -6.81
N SER A 216 3.49 5.89 -7.35
CA SER A 216 3.83 4.67 -6.61
C SER A 216 5.29 4.19 -6.67
N PRO A 217 6.34 4.97 -7.08
CA PRO A 217 7.70 4.48 -6.95
C PRO A 217 8.08 4.42 -5.45
N PRO A 218 8.80 3.37 -5.01
CA PRO A 218 9.29 3.30 -3.64
C PRO A 218 10.12 4.52 -3.25
N ARG A 219 9.92 5.01 -2.03
CA ARG A 219 10.62 6.17 -1.45
C ARG A 219 11.47 5.72 -0.28
N TRP A 220 12.78 5.67 -0.52
CA TRP A 220 13.77 5.21 0.45
C TRP A 220 14.15 6.36 1.37
N VAL A 221 13.90 6.19 2.67
CA VAL A 221 14.31 7.10 3.72
C VAL A 221 15.84 7.08 3.83
N LEU A 222 16.45 8.26 3.94
CA LEU A 222 17.90 8.37 4.16
C LEU A 222 18.29 7.79 5.52
N ALA A 223 19.48 7.18 5.61
CA ALA A 223 19.98 6.56 6.84
C ALA A 223 19.94 7.49 8.07
N THR A 224 20.10 8.80 7.87
CA THR A 224 20.02 9.82 8.94
C THR A 224 18.63 9.99 9.54
N HIS A 225 17.58 9.45 8.90
CA HIS A 225 16.19 9.58 9.30
C HIS A 225 15.54 8.23 9.70
N THR A 226 16.21 7.09 9.49
CA THR A 226 15.56 5.77 9.66
C THR A 226 15.14 5.49 11.10
N GLU A 227 15.95 5.86 12.09
CA GLU A 227 15.58 5.67 13.51
C GLU A 227 14.40 6.54 13.91
N LYS A 228 14.37 7.79 13.45
CA LYS A 228 13.24 8.70 13.70
C LYS A 228 11.96 8.22 13.02
N ALA A 229 12.06 7.75 11.78
CA ALA A 229 10.95 7.18 11.04
C ALA A 229 10.39 5.92 11.74
N LYS A 230 11.27 5.01 12.20
CA LYS A 230 10.88 3.83 12.97
C LYS A 230 10.15 4.21 14.25
N ALA A 231 10.75 5.06 15.08
CA ALA A 231 10.15 5.49 16.35
C ALA A 231 8.79 6.15 16.14
N TYR A 232 8.65 6.97 15.09
CA TYR A 232 7.38 7.57 14.72
C TYR A 232 6.31 6.54 14.36
N LEU A 233 6.65 5.52 13.55
CA LEU A 233 5.73 4.46 13.13
C LEU A 233 5.31 3.56 14.29
N GLU A 234 6.23 3.23 15.19
CA GLU A 234 5.96 2.40 16.37
C GLU A 234 5.06 3.09 17.40
N ALA A 235 5.08 4.44 17.41
CA ALA A 235 4.25 5.27 18.28
C ALA A 235 2.80 5.47 17.74
N GLN A 236 2.50 5.05 16.51
CA GLN A 236 1.15 5.20 15.96
C GLN A 236 0.17 4.17 16.57
N PRO A 237 -1.10 4.56 16.78
CA PRO A 237 -2.12 3.72 17.42
C PRO A 237 -2.64 2.55 16.57
#